data_AF-A0A2V1DPF1-F1
#
_entry.id   AF-A0A2V1DPF1-F1
#
_cell.length_a   1.000
_cell.length_b   1.000
_cell.length_c   1.000
_cell.angle_alpha   90.00
_cell.angle_beta   90.00
_cell.angle_gamma   90.00
#
_symmetry.space_group_name_H-M   'P 1'
#
loop_
_entity.id
_entity.type
_entity.pdbx_description
1 polymer ?
#
loop_
_entity_poly.entity_id
_entity_poly.type
_entity_poly.pdbx_seq_one_letter_code
_entity_poly.pdbx_strand_id
1 'polypeptide(L)'
;MSTTSNTAQPPVFPAAEAALANGIASRYQPVNNYNWTYNDPIPLNFTAVEIITFMPWLFTNTWIAQRFVNNGLTNGQHLEIYNTHRHPDTIHEMNMSIVSNSYLNTMRGPGWRYQPKEVQETMWSRKRQIQLTPVGWNHDDITVNGFVPDGRPVYVPSVPILALLRGVKKIPQGPDAADLTRAIEFAAENKTKTSQADSIEYMFPDHLALIFHRMGGRTSVGADHTDGAVAGRYELHIKHRKRLEGRAASSLSPQPIPPERSNAATKPPSVEQTANNVGNQPSRGQQIVKDAPQFRTAYQAFWSTVLHPETVFLPNPPLNERLRPYGQGALANEPTRGYPAKTLLRDLAGVIRDDDYSLFAQAVRISLEPDQLGIDWVVEDLGIIEGLVELGNHQRRSA
;
A
#
# COMPACT_ATOMS: atom_id res chain seq x y z
N MET A 1 -14.41 -32.43 -25.62
CA MET A 1 -13.84 -31.32 -26.41
C MET A 1 -12.80 -30.65 -25.53
N SER A 2 -11.52 -30.89 -25.77
CA SER A 2 -10.44 -30.23 -25.04
C SER A 2 -10.32 -28.81 -25.55
N THR A 3 -10.81 -27.83 -24.78
CA THR A 3 -10.52 -26.43 -25.03
C THR A 3 -9.03 -26.22 -24.77
N THR A 4 -8.22 -26.23 -25.82
CA THR A 4 -6.83 -25.78 -25.77
C THR A 4 -6.87 -24.29 -25.42
N SER A 5 -6.77 -23.99 -24.12
CA SER A 5 -6.61 -22.63 -23.64
C SER A 5 -5.31 -22.11 -24.23
N ASN A 6 -5.42 -21.26 -25.24
CA ASN A 6 -4.30 -20.53 -25.81
C ASN A 6 -3.81 -19.59 -24.70
N THR A 7 -2.86 -20.04 -23.88
CA THR A 7 -2.20 -19.21 -22.87
C THR A 7 -1.47 -18.11 -23.60
N ALA A 8 -2.11 -16.95 -23.71
CA ALA A 8 -1.48 -15.75 -24.24
C ALA A 8 -0.15 -15.56 -23.52
N GLN A 9 0.93 -15.33 -24.27
CA GLN A 9 2.21 -15.03 -23.67
C GLN A 9 2.06 -13.79 -22.78
N PRO A 10 2.64 -13.80 -21.57
CA PRO A 10 2.54 -12.65 -20.68
C PRO A 10 3.13 -11.42 -21.35
N PRO A 11 2.55 -10.22 -21.14
CA PRO A 11 3.12 -8.98 -21.65
C PRO A 11 4.58 -8.83 -21.20
N VAL A 12 5.43 -8.51 -22.17
CA VAL A 12 6.87 -8.23 -21.99
C VAL A 12 7.07 -6.73 -22.18
N PHE A 13 8.04 -6.16 -21.46
CA PHE A 13 8.33 -4.72 -21.44
C PHE A 13 9.76 -4.46 -21.96
N PRO A 14 10.00 -4.67 -23.26
CA PRO A 14 11.34 -4.64 -23.83
C PRO A 14 11.99 -3.25 -23.75
N ALA A 15 11.24 -2.16 -23.84
CA ALA A 15 11.82 -0.83 -23.75
C ALA A 15 12.28 -0.51 -22.31
N ALA A 16 11.51 -0.90 -21.31
CA ALA A 16 11.87 -0.79 -19.90
C ALA A 16 13.08 -1.67 -19.56
N GLU A 17 13.14 -2.91 -20.08
CA GLU A 17 14.29 -3.80 -19.92
C GLU A 17 15.54 -3.23 -20.59
N ALA A 18 15.42 -2.68 -21.80
CA ALA A 18 16.53 -2.03 -22.49
C ALA A 18 17.00 -0.78 -21.72
N ALA A 19 16.07 0.05 -21.23
CA ALA A 19 16.37 1.20 -20.40
C ALA A 19 17.11 0.81 -19.12
N LEU A 20 16.68 -0.28 -18.48
CA LEU A 20 17.33 -0.85 -17.30
C LEU A 20 18.74 -1.35 -17.61
N ALA A 21 18.91 -2.15 -18.68
CA ALA A 21 20.20 -2.70 -19.10
C ALA A 21 21.21 -1.60 -19.48
N ASN A 22 20.73 -0.50 -20.07
CA ASN A 22 21.54 0.68 -20.41
C ASN A 22 21.87 1.56 -19.20
N GLY A 23 21.43 1.19 -18.00
CA GLY A 23 21.69 1.93 -16.76
C GLY A 23 21.09 3.33 -16.76
N ILE A 24 19.99 3.58 -17.48
CA ILE A 24 19.43 4.93 -17.62
C ILE A 24 19.10 5.57 -16.27
N ALA A 25 18.70 4.74 -15.31
CA ALA A 25 18.30 5.14 -13.97
C ALA A 25 19.44 5.77 -13.16
N SER A 26 20.70 5.43 -13.47
CA SER A 26 21.89 5.95 -12.77
C SER A 26 22.08 7.45 -12.97
N ARG A 27 21.45 8.02 -14.01
CA ARG A 27 21.50 9.45 -14.34
C ARG A 27 20.58 10.30 -13.47
N TYR A 28 19.64 9.67 -12.75
CA TYR A 28 18.66 10.36 -11.93
C TYR A 28 19.03 10.32 -10.46
N GLN A 29 18.59 11.34 -9.72
CA GLN A 29 18.73 11.36 -8.27
C GLN A 29 17.90 10.23 -7.63
N PRO A 30 18.36 9.64 -6.52
CA PRO A 30 17.54 8.72 -5.74
C PRO A 30 16.22 9.37 -5.32
N VAL A 31 15.12 8.66 -5.53
CA VAL A 31 13.82 9.07 -5.01
C VAL A 31 13.73 8.59 -3.57
N ASN A 32 13.73 9.53 -2.64
CA ASN A 32 13.75 9.25 -1.20
C ASN A 32 12.37 9.40 -0.53
N ASN A 33 11.40 9.98 -1.23
CA ASN A 33 10.06 10.21 -0.72
C ASN A 33 9.04 9.82 -1.79
N TYR A 34 8.09 8.95 -1.42
CA TYR A 34 7.06 8.42 -2.31
C TYR A 34 5.65 8.94 -1.95
N ASN A 35 5.57 9.98 -1.13
CA ASN A 35 4.32 10.55 -0.61
C ASN A 35 3.58 11.44 -1.63
N TRP A 36 3.46 11.00 -2.88
CA TRP A 36 2.62 11.68 -3.85
C TRP A 36 1.16 11.26 -3.69
N THR A 37 0.24 12.19 -3.95
CA THR A 37 -1.19 11.90 -4.02
C THR A 37 -1.60 11.60 -5.45
N TYR A 38 -2.54 10.66 -5.63
CA TYR A 38 -3.05 10.25 -6.93
C TYR A 38 -4.52 10.65 -7.07
N ASN A 39 -4.75 11.80 -7.68
CA ASN A 39 -6.09 12.40 -7.82
C ASN A 39 -6.64 12.26 -9.25
N ASP A 40 -6.48 11.08 -9.84
CA ASP A 40 -7.02 10.78 -11.16
C ASP A 40 -8.48 10.32 -11.04
N PRO A 41 -9.42 10.80 -11.90
CA PRO A 41 -10.80 10.29 -11.89
C PRO A 41 -10.89 8.83 -12.33
N ILE A 42 -9.89 8.32 -13.06
CA ILE A 42 -9.81 6.92 -13.47
C ILE A 42 -8.90 6.17 -12.50
N PRO A 43 -9.32 5.01 -11.97
CA PRO A 43 -8.49 4.21 -11.07
C PRO A 43 -7.14 3.83 -11.70
N LEU A 44 -6.07 4.19 -10.98
CA LEU A 44 -4.68 3.77 -11.14
C LEU A 44 -4.48 2.51 -10.31
N ASN A 45 -4.03 1.43 -10.95
CA ASN A 45 -3.86 0.13 -10.32
C ASN A 45 -2.39 -0.25 -10.29
N PHE A 46 -1.83 -0.35 -9.09
CA PHE A 46 -0.45 -0.82 -8.90
C PHE A 46 -0.48 -2.14 -8.15
N THR A 47 0.17 -3.19 -8.67
CA THR A 47 0.32 -4.45 -7.93
C THR A 47 1.25 -4.27 -6.73
N ALA A 48 1.17 -5.15 -5.73
CA ALA A 48 2.18 -5.18 -4.67
C ALA A 48 3.62 -5.34 -5.21
N VAL A 49 3.81 -6.07 -6.31
CA VAL A 49 5.13 -6.24 -6.94
C VAL A 49 5.63 -4.93 -7.53
N GLU A 50 4.78 -4.16 -8.22
CA GLU A 50 5.16 -2.86 -8.76
C GLU A 50 5.56 -1.87 -7.67
N ILE A 51 4.79 -1.79 -6.59
CA ILE A 51 5.09 -0.91 -5.47
C ILE A 51 6.43 -1.30 -4.84
N ILE A 52 6.65 -2.56 -4.49
CA ILE A 52 7.90 -3.01 -3.86
C ILE A 52 9.10 -2.86 -4.82
N THR A 53 8.88 -3.01 -6.13
CA THR A 53 9.92 -2.90 -7.15
C THR A 53 10.31 -1.47 -7.43
N PHE A 54 9.35 -0.57 -7.67
CA PHE A 54 9.62 0.79 -8.13
C PHE A 54 9.61 1.84 -7.01
N MET A 55 8.94 1.54 -5.90
CA MET A 55 8.76 2.44 -4.76
C MET A 55 8.97 1.67 -3.45
N PRO A 56 10.17 1.11 -3.22
CA PRO A 56 10.43 0.08 -2.20
C PRO A 56 10.16 0.53 -0.76
N TRP A 57 10.00 1.83 -0.51
CA TRP A 57 9.71 2.38 0.82
C TRP A 57 8.26 2.82 0.99
N LEU A 58 7.43 2.78 -0.05
CA LEU A 58 6.04 3.21 0.03
C LEU A 58 5.20 2.35 1.00
N PHE A 59 5.62 1.12 1.28
CA PHE A 59 4.96 0.25 2.27
C PHE A 59 5.06 0.73 3.72
N THR A 60 5.87 1.75 4.01
CA THR A 60 5.89 2.38 5.34
C THR A 60 4.71 3.31 5.56
N ASN A 61 3.95 3.63 4.50
CA ASN A 61 2.67 4.31 4.59
C ASN A 61 1.59 3.37 5.17
N THR A 62 0.77 3.90 6.07
CA THR A 62 -0.25 3.13 6.80
C THR A 62 -1.27 2.47 5.89
N TRP A 63 -1.73 3.17 4.86
CA TRP A 63 -2.73 2.66 3.94
C TRP A 63 -2.17 1.52 3.07
N ILE A 64 -0.97 1.68 2.53
CA ILE A 64 -0.30 0.63 1.73
C ILE A 64 0.06 -0.57 2.60
N ALA A 65 0.54 -0.33 3.82
CA ALA A 65 0.82 -1.39 4.78
C ALA A 65 -0.44 -2.19 5.11
N GLN A 66 -1.55 -1.52 5.39
CA GLN A 66 -2.85 -2.16 5.64
C GLN A 66 -3.27 -3.00 4.43
N ARG A 67 -3.18 -2.43 3.23
CA ARG A 67 -3.53 -3.14 1.99
C ARG A 67 -2.73 -4.44 1.83
N PHE A 68 -1.41 -4.36 1.87
CA PHE A 68 -0.55 -5.54 1.74
C PHE A 68 -0.84 -6.58 2.80
N VAL A 69 -0.95 -6.13 4.04
CA VAL A 69 -1.09 -7.04 5.15
C VAL A 69 -2.47 -7.70 5.12
N ASN A 70 -3.56 -6.93 5.02
CA ASN A 70 -4.94 -7.44 4.92
C ASN A 70 -5.15 -8.39 3.73
N ASN A 71 -4.41 -8.21 2.63
CA ASN A 71 -4.44 -9.11 1.48
C ASN A 71 -3.47 -10.30 1.59
N GLY A 72 -2.92 -10.56 2.78
CA GLY A 72 -2.18 -11.78 3.10
C GLY A 72 -0.67 -11.73 2.82
N LEU A 73 -0.11 -10.57 2.46
CA LEU A 73 1.32 -10.46 2.20
C LEU A 73 2.14 -10.63 3.49
N THR A 74 3.05 -11.61 3.47
CA THR A 74 3.98 -11.86 4.58
C THR A 74 5.27 -11.07 4.44
N ASN A 75 5.98 -10.82 5.55
CA ASN A 75 7.30 -10.18 5.50
C ASN A 75 8.28 -10.97 4.63
N GLY A 76 8.17 -12.31 4.64
CA GLY A 76 8.99 -13.19 3.80
C GLY A 76 8.66 -13.05 2.31
N GLN A 77 7.38 -12.97 1.96
CA GLN A 77 6.95 -12.73 0.58
C GLN A 77 7.37 -11.34 0.10
N HIS A 78 7.19 -10.30 0.92
CA HIS A 78 7.69 -8.96 0.62
C HIS A 78 9.19 -8.98 0.33
N LEU A 79 9.98 -9.58 1.22
CA LEU A 79 11.43 -9.67 1.05
C LEU A 79 11.82 -10.48 -0.19
N GLU A 80 11.08 -11.56 -0.49
CA GLU A 80 11.31 -12.34 -1.72
C GLU A 80 11.01 -11.52 -2.97
N ILE A 81 9.92 -10.72 -2.98
CA ILE A 81 9.61 -9.78 -4.08
C ILE A 81 10.76 -8.80 -4.26
N TYR A 82 11.18 -8.14 -3.17
CA TYR A 82 12.30 -7.18 -3.19
C TYR A 82 13.57 -7.85 -3.75
N ASN A 83 13.96 -9.01 -3.22
CA ASN A 83 15.16 -9.72 -3.65
C ASN A 83 15.05 -10.24 -5.08
N THR A 84 13.84 -10.53 -5.58
CA THR A 84 13.63 -10.95 -6.96
C THR A 84 13.80 -9.79 -7.92
N HIS A 85 13.27 -8.62 -7.56
CA HIS A 85 13.11 -7.50 -8.48
C HIS A 85 14.10 -6.35 -8.29
N ARG A 86 14.85 -6.30 -7.20
CA ARG A 86 15.82 -5.25 -6.90
C ARG A 86 17.20 -5.80 -6.62
N HIS A 87 18.20 -4.95 -6.85
CA HIS A 87 19.54 -5.17 -6.32
C HIS A 87 19.56 -4.76 -4.85
N PRO A 88 20.29 -5.48 -3.98
CA PRO A 88 20.60 -4.97 -2.65
C PRO A 88 21.31 -3.63 -2.81
N ASP A 89 20.68 -2.55 -2.37
CA ASP A 89 21.31 -1.23 -2.35
C ASP A 89 22.34 -1.22 -1.21
N THR A 90 23.56 -0.77 -1.47
CA THR A 90 24.62 -0.67 -0.44
C THR A 90 24.22 0.26 0.70
N ILE A 91 23.32 1.22 0.45
CA ILE A 91 22.87 2.19 1.46
C ILE A 91 21.70 1.62 2.28
N HIS A 92 20.91 0.73 1.69
CA HIS A 92 19.56 0.40 2.16
C HIS A 92 19.23 -1.08 1.94
N GLU A 93 20.13 -1.97 2.37
CA GLU A 93 19.90 -3.40 2.27
C GLU A 93 18.63 -3.79 3.03
N MET A 94 17.60 -4.19 2.29
CA MET A 94 16.35 -4.64 2.87
C MET A 94 16.51 -6.06 3.40
N ASN A 95 16.23 -6.24 4.68
CA ASN A 95 16.22 -7.55 5.32
C ASN A 95 14.91 -7.78 6.08
N MET A 96 14.72 -9.03 6.54
CA MET A 96 13.49 -9.44 7.24
C MET A 96 13.19 -8.59 8.48
N SER A 97 14.22 -8.19 9.23
CA SER A 97 14.06 -7.37 10.43
C SER A 97 13.56 -5.96 10.08
N ILE A 98 14.12 -5.36 9.03
CA ILE A 98 13.68 -4.04 8.53
C ILE A 98 12.22 -4.11 8.09
N VAL A 99 11.88 -5.05 7.20
CA VAL A 99 10.50 -5.22 6.71
C VAL A 99 9.53 -5.41 7.88
N SER A 100 9.88 -6.31 8.82
CA SER A 100 9.04 -6.59 9.99
C SER A 100 8.86 -5.38 10.91
N ASN A 101 9.94 -4.66 11.21
CA ASN A 101 9.89 -3.49 12.07
C ASN A 101 9.15 -2.33 11.40
N SER A 102 9.31 -2.14 10.09
CA SER A 102 8.58 -1.14 9.33
C SER A 102 7.09 -1.38 9.38
N TYR A 103 6.60 -2.58 9.03
CA TYR A 103 5.17 -2.90 9.16
C TYR A 103 4.67 -2.72 10.60
N LEU A 104 5.44 -3.16 11.60
CA LEU A 104 5.03 -3.03 12.99
C LEU A 104 4.92 -1.55 13.43
N ASN A 105 5.89 -0.72 13.06
CA ASN A 105 5.89 0.71 13.38
C ASN A 105 4.76 1.44 12.65
N THR A 106 4.58 1.17 11.36
CA THR A 106 3.52 1.75 10.55
C THR A 106 2.13 1.38 11.10
N MET A 107 1.87 0.09 11.32
CA MET A 107 0.54 -0.38 11.74
C MET A 107 0.18 -0.02 13.19
N ARG A 108 1.18 0.25 14.05
CA ARG A 108 0.94 0.66 15.46
C ARG A 108 0.98 2.18 15.66
N GLY A 109 1.44 2.93 14.67
CA GLY A 109 1.58 4.38 14.74
C GLY A 109 2.77 4.84 15.61
N PRO A 110 3.07 6.16 15.60
CA PRO A 110 4.18 6.73 16.35
C PRO A 110 4.00 6.55 17.86
N GLY A 111 5.11 6.32 18.56
CA GLY A 111 5.14 6.25 20.03
C GLY A 111 4.60 4.97 20.65
N TRP A 112 4.18 3.96 19.85
CA TRP A 112 3.65 2.70 20.36
C TRP A 112 4.59 1.97 21.34
N ARG A 113 5.90 2.12 21.17
CA ARG A 113 6.93 1.51 22.04
C ARG A 113 6.95 2.07 23.46
N TYR A 114 6.41 3.28 23.66
CA TYR A 114 6.32 3.94 24.96
C TYR A 114 5.02 3.64 25.70
N GLN A 115 4.09 2.96 25.04
CA GLN A 115 2.82 2.57 25.65
C GLN A 115 3.04 1.41 26.63
N PRO A 116 2.24 1.30 27.71
CA PRO A 116 2.29 0.14 28.60
C PRO A 116 2.11 -1.18 27.85
N LYS A 117 2.71 -2.27 28.35
CA LYS A 117 2.73 -3.57 27.65
C LYS A 117 1.32 -4.10 27.38
N GLU A 118 0.40 -3.86 28.32
CA GLU A 118 -1.02 -4.22 28.23
C GLU A 118 -1.67 -3.54 27.03
N VAL A 119 -1.34 -2.26 26.79
CA VAL A 119 -1.81 -1.52 25.61
C VAL A 119 -1.15 -2.07 24.35
N GLN A 120 0.17 -2.29 24.35
CA GLN A 120 0.88 -2.85 23.19
C GLN A 120 0.38 -4.24 22.77
N GLU A 121 -0.09 -5.05 23.71
CA GLU A 121 -0.68 -6.35 23.44
C GLU A 121 -2.05 -6.24 22.75
N THR A 122 -2.82 -5.18 23.01
CA THR A 122 -4.09 -4.88 22.32
C THR A 122 -3.92 -4.27 20.93
N MET A 123 -2.78 -3.62 20.68
CA MET A 123 -2.47 -3.02 19.38
C MET A 123 -2.34 -4.05 18.27
N TRP A 124 -2.27 -3.54 17.02
CA TRP A 124 -2.06 -4.36 15.85
C TRP A 124 -0.90 -5.36 16.05
N SER A 125 -1.15 -6.62 15.70
CA SER A 125 -0.11 -7.63 15.58
C SER A 125 -0.50 -8.58 14.47
N ARG A 126 0.49 -9.16 13.80
CA ARG A 126 0.26 -10.10 12.70
C ARG A 126 -0.60 -11.30 13.11
N LYS A 127 -0.48 -11.77 14.36
CA LYS A 127 -1.34 -12.86 14.90
C LYS A 127 -2.81 -12.45 15.07
N ARG A 128 -3.07 -11.17 15.35
CA ARG A 128 -4.42 -10.63 15.53
C ARG A 128 -4.99 -9.99 14.27
N GLN A 129 -4.23 -9.99 13.19
CA GLN A 129 -4.56 -9.26 11.97
C GLN A 129 -5.92 -9.64 11.39
N ILE A 130 -6.27 -10.93 11.34
CA ILE A 130 -7.57 -11.40 10.83
C ILE A 130 -8.74 -10.75 11.58
N GLN A 131 -8.56 -10.44 12.87
CA GLN A 131 -9.60 -9.80 13.69
C GLN A 131 -9.66 -8.28 13.51
N LEU A 132 -8.62 -7.69 12.92
CA LEU A 132 -8.47 -6.25 12.72
C LEU A 132 -8.69 -5.81 11.28
N THR A 133 -8.82 -6.74 10.33
CA THR A 133 -9.23 -6.41 8.96
C THR A 133 -10.64 -5.81 9.01
N PRO A 134 -10.85 -4.60 8.45
CA PRO A 134 -12.15 -3.94 8.46
C PRO A 134 -13.25 -4.82 7.85
N VAL A 135 -14.45 -4.75 8.41
CA VAL A 135 -15.63 -5.40 7.80
C VAL A 135 -15.89 -4.74 6.45
N GLY A 136 -16.08 -5.53 5.40
CA GLY A 136 -16.26 -5.03 4.04
C GLY A 136 -14.96 -4.69 3.31
N TRP A 137 -13.79 -5.06 3.86
CA TRP A 137 -12.52 -4.92 3.15
C TRP A 137 -12.55 -5.62 1.79
N ASN A 138 -12.33 -4.86 0.72
CA ASN A 138 -12.26 -5.40 -0.64
C ASN A 138 -10.85 -5.92 -0.94
N HIS A 139 -10.70 -7.25 -0.96
CA HIS A 139 -9.41 -7.89 -1.23
C HIS A 139 -8.94 -7.77 -2.69
N ASP A 140 -9.86 -7.43 -3.60
CA ASP A 140 -9.57 -7.31 -5.03
C ASP A 140 -9.17 -5.89 -5.42
N ASP A 141 -9.30 -4.93 -4.51
CA ASP A 141 -8.93 -3.54 -4.75
C ASP A 141 -7.41 -3.35 -4.65
N ILE A 142 -6.79 -3.10 -5.81
CA ILE A 142 -5.38 -2.76 -5.94
C ILE A 142 -5.16 -1.33 -6.44
N THR A 143 -6.22 -0.50 -6.40
CA THR A 143 -6.11 0.90 -6.79
C THR A 143 -5.12 1.62 -5.88
N VAL A 144 -4.65 2.80 -6.28
CA VAL A 144 -3.85 3.70 -5.44
C VAL A 144 -4.44 5.11 -5.39
N ASN A 145 -5.61 5.31 -5.99
CA ASN A 145 -6.34 6.57 -5.93
C ASN A 145 -6.79 6.82 -4.49
N GLY A 146 -6.77 8.08 -4.08
CA GLY A 146 -7.08 8.43 -2.69
C GLY A 146 -6.02 7.98 -1.68
N PHE A 147 -4.85 7.54 -2.14
CA PHE A 147 -3.67 7.38 -1.28
C PHE A 147 -3.44 8.68 -0.49
N VAL A 148 -3.39 8.55 0.83
CA VAL A 148 -3.11 9.64 1.76
C VAL A 148 -1.72 9.43 2.34
N PRO A 149 -0.76 10.34 2.09
CA PRO A 149 0.53 10.33 2.77
C PRO A 149 0.38 10.31 4.29
N ASP A 150 1.25 9.58 4.97
CA ASP A 150 1.27 9.62 6.43
C ASP A 150 1.85 10.97 6.89
N GLY A 151 1.18 11.62 7.84
CA GLY A 151 1.62 12.87 8.44
C GLY A 151 1.06 14.11 7.74
N ARG A 152 1.77 15.24 7.86
CA ARG A 152 1.34 16.50 7.23
C ARG A 152 1.55 16.39 5.72
N PRO A 153 0.63 16.91 4.89
CA PRO A 153 0.81 16.96 3.45
C PRO A 153 2.08 17.78 3.14
N VAL A 154 3.13 17.09 2.72
CA VAL A 154 4.36 17.71 2.22
C VAL A 154 4.28 17.62 0.71
N TYR A 155 4.39 18.76 0.03
CA TYR A 155 4.53 18.76 -1.42
C TYR A 155 5.78 17.96 -1.82
N VAL A 156 5.57 16.89 -2.59
CA VAL A 156 6.65 16.10 -3.16
C VAL A 156 6.74 16.45 -4.64
N PRO A 157 7.86 17.02 -5.13
CA PRO A 157 7.98 17.36 -6.53
C PRO A 157 7.92 16.09 -7.39
N SER A 158 7.39 16.24 -8.60
CA SER A 158 7.39 15.16 -9.57
C SER A 158 8.81 14.80 -10.00
N VAL A 159 9.02 13.52 -10.29
CA VAL A 159 10.33 12.96 -10.70
C VAL A 159 10.23 12.34 -12.08
N PRO A 160 11.30 12.28 -12.88
CA PRO A 160 11.28 11.53 -14.13
C PRO A 160 10.83 10.09 -13.89
N ILE A 161 9.88 9.54 -14.66
CA ILE A 161 9.36 8.18 -14.47
C ILE A 161 10.49 7.14 -14.51
N LEU A 162 11.48 7.35 -15.36
CA LEU A 162 12.64 6.45 -15.48
C LEU A 162 13.58 6.52 -14.27
N ALA A 163 13.45 7.50 -13.38
CA ALA A 163 14.14 7.50 -12.10
C ALA A 163 13.68 6.36 -11.19
N LEU A 164 12.43 5.87 -11.35
CA LEU A 164 11.88 4.75 -10.59
C LEU A 164 12.57 3.41 -10.91
N LEU A 165 13.30 3.32 -12.03
CA LEU A 165 14.13 2.16 -12.36
C LEU A 165 15.40 2.05 -11.51
N ARG A 166 15.69 3.04 -10.64
CA ARG A 166 16.92 3.03 -9.84
C ARG A 166 16.91 1.88 -8.84
N GLY A 167 17.93 1.03 -8.93
CA GLY A 167 18.09 -0.16 -8.07
C GLY A 167 17.18 -1.33 -8.45
N VAL A 168 16.41 -1.22 -9.54
CA VAL A 168 15.67 -2.35 -10.10
C VAL A 168 16.64 -3.33 -10.74
N LYS A 169 16.38 -4.62 -10.58
CA LYS A 169 17.09 -5.75 -11.20
C LYS A 169 16.26 -6.40 -12.30
N LYS A 170 14.94 -6.47 -12.09
CA LYS A 170 14.00 -7.13 -13.00
C LYS A 170 12.69 -6.35 -13.06
N ILE A 171 12.22 -6.06 -14.27
CA ILE A 171 10.91 -5.45 -14.49
C ILE A 171 9.80 -6.46 -14.14
N PRO A 172 8.73 -6.09 -13.41
CA PRO A 172 7.56 -6.95 -13.22
C PRO A 172 6.96 -7.35 -14.57
N GLN A 173 6.41 -8.56 -14.68
CA GLN A 173 5.86 -9.10 -15.92
C GLN A 173 4.57 -9.86 -15.66
N GLY A 174 3.74 -10.05 -16.69
CA GLY A 174 2.51 -10.81 -16.58
C GLY A 174 1.59 -10.24 -15.48
N PRO A 175 0.98 -11.10 -14.63
CA PRO A 175 0.10 -10.65 -13.54
C PRO A 175 0.79 -9.85 -12.41
N ASP A 176 2.12 -9.79 -12.40
CA ASP A 176 2.85 -8.95 -11.44
C ASP A 176 2.99 -7.50 -11.94
N ALA A 177 2.63 -7.21 -13.19
CA ALA A 177 2.68 -5.87 -13.79
C ALA A 177 1.27 -5.31 -14.02
N ALA A 178 1.09 -4.00 -13.82
CA ALA A 178 -0.13 -3.27 -14.13
C ALA A 178 0.22 -1.86 -14.66
N ASP A 179 -0.38 -0.81 -14.11
CA ASP A 179 -0.30 0.53 -14.69
C ASP A 179 1.11 1.12 -14.60
N LEU A 180 1.81 0.93 -13.48
CA LEU A 180 3.11 1.57 -13.27
C LEU A 180 4.18 1.03 -14.24
N THR A 181 4.21 -0.28 -14.46
CA THR A 181 5.12 -0.95 -15.39
C THR A 181 4.85 -0.48 -16.81
N ARG A 182 3.57 -0.36 -17.20
CA ARG A 182 3.17 0.18 -18.51
C ARG A 182 3.58 1.64 -18.70
N ALA A 183 3.46 2.47 -17.66
CA ALA A 183 3.92 3.85 -17.71
C ALA A 183 5.44 3.96 -17.87
N ILE A 184 6.20 3.09 -17.20
CA ILE A 184 7.66 3.00 -17.34
C ILE A 184 8.05 2.54 -18.75
N GLU A 185 7.39 1.52 -19.29
CA GLU A 185 7.60 1.04 -20.67
C GLU A 185 7.38 2.17 -21.67
N PHE A 186 6.26 2.89 -21.54
CA PHE A 186 5.95 4.00 -22.43
C PHE A 186 6.98 5.13 -22.34
N ALA A 187 7.38 5.51 -21.12
CA ALA A 187 8.40 6.53 -20.91
C ALA A 187 9.76 6.12 -21.51
N ALA A 188 10.13 4.84 -21.39
CA ALA A 188 11.37 4.29 -21.94
C ALA A 188 11.34 4.31 -23.47
N GLU A 189 10.26 3.81 -24.07
CA GLU A 189 10.10 3.75 -25.52
C GLU A 189 10.16 5.15 -26.14
N ASN A 190 9.45 6.13 -25.57
CA ASN A 190 9.41 7.49 -26.10
C ASN A 190 10.73 8.23 -25.89
N LYS A 191 11.51 7.89 -24.86
CA LYS A 191 12.85 8.47 -24.68
C LYS A 191 13.84 8.01 -25.74
N THR A 192 13.66 6.80 -26.29
CA THR A 192 14.54 6.27 -27.35
C THR A 192 14.22 6.81 -28.74
N LYS A 193 12.96 7.18 -29.00
CA LYS A 193 12.49 7.56 -30.34
C LYS A 193 12.84 9.00 -30.72
N THR A 194 12.97 9.90 -29.76
CA THR A 194 13.12 11.32 -30.07
C THR A 194 14.59 11.68 -30.27
N SER A 195 14.90 12.43 -31.33
CA SER A 195 16.17 13.11 -31.51
C SER A 195 16.51 13.89 -30.23
N GLN A 196 17.76 13.84 -29.80
CA GLN A 196 18.22 14.30 -28.48
C GLN A 196 17.82 15.73 -28.11
N ALA A 197 17.44 16.57 -29.09
CA ALA A 197 16.96 17.93 -28.89
C ALA A 197 15.48 18.04 -28.46
N ASP A 198 14.61 17.05 -28.74
CA ASP A 198 13.16 17.15 -28.53
C ASP A 198 12.59 16.10 -27.55
N SER A 199 13.44 15.33 -26.85
CA SER A 199 12.95 14.24 -25.99
C SER A 199 12.15 14.79 -24.81
N ILE A 200 10.83 14.56 -24.81
CA ILE A 200 9.96 14.87 -23.68
C ILE A 200 10.27 13.90 -22.55
N GLU A 201 10.71 14.45 -21.42
CA GLU A 201 10.83 13.68 -20.19
C GLU A 201 9.48 13.56 -19.49
N TYR A 202 9.03 12.32 -19.28
CA TYR A 202 7.77 12.08 -18.59
C TYR A 202 7.96 12.06 -17.07
N MET A 203 7.10 12.79 -16.35
CA MET A 203 7.20 13.02 -14.91
C MET A 203 6.15 12.21 -14.15
N PHE A 204 6.55 11.64 -13.02
CA PHE A 204 5.72 10.91 -12.08
C PHE A 204 5.43 11.79 -10.85
N PRO A 205 4.17 11.85 -10.37
CA PRO A 205 2.98 11.21 -10.95
C PRO A 205 2.27 12.04 -12.03
N ASP A 206 2.65 13.31 -12.24
CA ASP A 206 1.86 14.29 -13.01
C ASP A 206 1.52 13.86 -14.44
N HIS A 207 2.42 13.16 -15.15
CA HIS A 207 2.19 12.74 -16.52
C HIS A 207 1.52 11.37 -16.66
N LEU A 208 1.14 10.70 -15.56
CA LEU A 208 0.48 9.39 -15.64
C LEU A 208 -0.79 9.46 -16.50
N ALA A 209 -1.70 10.39 -16.21
CA ALA A 209 -2.95 10.55 -16.97
C ALA A 209 -2.69 10.74 -18.48
N LEU A 210 -1.73 11.59 -18.84
CA LEU A 210 -1.31 11.82 -20.23
C LEU A 210 -0.78 10.53 -20.89
N ILE A 211 0.05 9.77 -20.18
CA ILE A 211 0.62 8.52 -20.69
C ILE A 211 -0.50 7.52 -20.99
N PHE A 212 -1.40 7.27 -20.04
CA PHE A 212 -2.46 6.29 -20.26
C PHE A 212 -3.47 6.74 -21.31
N HIS A 213 -3.72 8.04 -21.43
CA HIS A 213 -4.48 8.58 -22.56
C HIS A 213 -3.83 8.21 -23.90
N ARG A 214 -2.51 8.39 -24.03
CA ARG A 214 -1.75 8.03 -25.25
C ARG A 214 -1.66 6.51 -25.48
N MET A 215 -1.65 5.70 -24.42
CA MET A 215 -1.63 4.24 -24.51
C MET A 215 -3.01 3.62 -24.82
N GLY A 216 -4.07 4.43 -24.88
CA GLY A 216 -5.44 3.94 -25.11
C GLY A 216 -6.13 3.39 -23.87
N GLY A 217 -5.67 3.73 -22.67
CA GLY A 217 -6.33 3.41 -21.40
C GLY A 217 -5.46 2.68 -20.36
N ARG A 218 -6.08 2.36 -19.23
CA ARG A 218 -5.48 1.64 -18.10
C ARG A 218 -5.33 0.15 -18.36
N THR A 219 -4.67 -0.55 -17.45
CA THR A 219 -4.58 -2.01 -17.44
C THR A 219 -5.91 -2.60 -17.02
N SER A 220 -6.33 -3.66 -17.70
CA SER A 220 -7.46 -4.48 -17.24
C SER A 220 -6.97 -5.35 -16.08
N VAL A 221 -7.38 -4.97 -14.86
CA VAL A 221 -7.05 -5.71 -13.64
C VAL A 221 -7.94 -6.94 -13.53
N GLY A 222 -7.33 -8.12 -13.70
CA GLY A 222 -7.95 -9.41 -13.37
C GLY A 222 -7.55 -9.94 -11.99
N ALA A 223 -8.19 -11.02 -11.54
CA ALA A 223 -7.97 -11.65 -10.23
C ALA A 223 -6.49 -12.00 -9.94
N ASP A 224 -5.71 -12.30 -10.98
CA ASP A 224 -4.29 -12.62 -10.84
C ASP A 224 -3.40 -11.41 -10.48
N HIS A 225 -3.90 -10.18 -10.61
CA HIS A 225 -3.15 -8.97 -10.23
C HIS A 225 -3.33 -8.58 -8.75
N THR A 226 -4.31 -9.20 -8.07
CA THR A 226 -4.62 -8.90 -6.67
C THR A 226 -3.42 -9.20 -5.76
N ASP A 227 -3.30 -8.47 -4.66
CA ASP A 227 -2.19 -8.69 -3.72
C ASP A 227 -2.24 -10.09 -3.11
N GLY A 228 -3.44 -10.67 -2.93
CA GLY A 228 -3.62 -12.05 -2.47
C GLY A 228 -3.06 -13.06 -3.47
N ALA A 229 -3.31 -12.86 -4.77
CA ALA A 229 -2.73 -13.70 -5.81
C ALA A 229 -1.20 -13.56 -5.88
N VAL A 230 -0.68 -12.33 -5.74
CA VAL A 230 0.76 -12.06 -5.63
C VAL A 230 1.37 -12.80 -4.44
N ALA A 231 0.76 -12.70 -3.25
CA ALA A 231 1.22 -13.37 -2.05
C ALA A 231 1.30 -14.90 -2.25
N GLY A 232 0.27 -15.49 -2.88
CA GLY A 232 0.23 -16.90 -3.25
C GLY A 232 1.38 -17.32 -4.18
N ARG A 233 1.67 -16.53 -5.23
CA ARG A 233 2.79 -16.80 -6.16
C ARG A 233 4.14 -16.77 -5.46
N TYR A 234 4.39 -15.75 -4.64
CA TYR A 234 5.68 -15.61 -3.96
C TYR A 234 5.87 -16.61 -2.82
N GLU A 235 4.79 -17.12 -2.22
CA GLU A 235 4.86 -18.27 -1.32
C GLU A 235 5.41 -19.51 -2.04
N LEU A 236 4.97 -19.76 -3.28
CA LEU A 236 5.48 -20.87 -4.09
C LEU A 236 6.94 -20.65 -4.48
N HIS A 237 7.35 -19.42 -4.80
CA HIS A 237 8.77 -19.09 -5.06
C HIS A 237 9.66 -19.40 -3.85
N ILE A 238 9.28 -18.96 -2.64
CA ILE A 238 10.02 -19.23 -1.41
C ILE A 238 10.13 -20.73 -1.16
N LYS A 239 9.02 -21.48 -1.31
CA LYS A 239 9.01 -22.94 -1.14
C LYS A 239 9.92 -23.63 -2.16
N HIS A 240 9.89 -23.19 -3.42
CA HIS A 240 10.73 -23.73 -4.47
C HIS A 240 12.21 -23.50 -4.18
N ARG A 241 12.60 -22.26 -3.83
CA ARG A 241 13.97 -21.90 -3.47
C ARG A 241 14.49 -22.74 -2.30
N LYS A 242 13.72 -22.88 -1.22
CA LYS A 242 14.10 -23.73 -0.07
C LYS A 242 14.34 -25.19 -0.45
N ARG A 243 13.56 -25.74 -1.40
CA ARG A 243 13.76 -27.11 -1.90
C ARG A 243 15.06 -27.24 -2.68
N LEU A 244 15.42 -26.24 -3.49
CA LEU A 244 16.69 -26.21 -4.21
C LEU A 244 17.88 -26.11 -3.25
N GLU A 245 17.80 -25.22 -2.25
CA GLU A 245 18.82 -25.06 -1.20
C GLU A 245 19.01 -26.37 -0.41
N GLY A 246 17.92 -27.03 -0.01
CA GLY A 246 17.98 -28.31 0.69
C GLY A 246 18.60 -29.44 -0.15
N ARG A 247 18.33 -29.48 -1.47
CA ARG A 247 18.96 -30.43 -2.40
C ARG A 247 20.46 -30.16 -2.55
N ALA A 248 20.86 -28.90 -2.70
CA ALA A 248 22.26 -28.52 -2.78
C ALA A 248 23.03 -28.87 -1.50
N ALA A 249 22.46 -28.57 -0.32
CA ALA A 249 23.05 -28.94 0.96
C ALA A 249 23.16 -30.47 1.16
N SER A 250 22.17 -31.23 0.68
CA SER A 250 22.20 -32.69 0.74
C SER A 250 23.25 -33.29 -0.20
N SER A 251 23.50 -32.67 -1.37
CA SER A 251 24.55 -33.12 -2.29
C SER A 251 25.97 -32.82 -1.81
N LEU A 252 26.14 -31.81 -0.94
CA LEU A 252 27.43 -31.43 -0.36
C LEU A 252 27.72 -32.13 0.98
N SER A 253 26.71 -32.73 1.62
CA SER A 253 26.93 -33.55 2.81
C SER A 253 27.77 -34.76 2.41
N PRO A 254 28.97 -34.94 2.97
CA PRO A 254 29.80 -36.10 2.67
C PRO A 254 28.97 -37.35 2.89
N GLN A 255 28.85 -38.19 1.85
CA GLN A 255 28.28 -39.52 2.03
C GLN A 255 29.00 -40.13 3.23
N PRO A 256 28.29 -40.56 4.28
CA PRO A 256 28.93 -41.16 5.43
C PRO A 256 29.85 -42.25 4.90
N ILE A 257 31.16 -42.07 5.09
CA ILE A 257 32.16 -43.02 4.63
C ILE A 257 31.67 -44.36 5.14
N PRO A 258 31.34 -45.32 4.26
CA PRO A 258 30.80 -46.61 4.67
C PRO A 258 31.72 -47.11 5.78
N PRO A 259 31.20 -47.41 6.99
CA PRO A 259 32.03 -47.79 8.11
C PRO A 259 32.98 -48.86 7.62
N GLU A 260 34.27 -48.54 7.62
CA GLU A 260 35.32 -49.40 7.14
C GLU A 260 35.07 -50.75 7.81
N ARG A 261 34.80 -51.78 7.00
CA ARG A 261 34.56 -53.15 7.48
C ARG A 261 35.83 -53.59 8.19
N SER A 262 35.94 -53.24 9.46
CA SER A 262 36.94 -53.76 10.35
C SER A 262 36.64 -55.25 10.46
N ASN A 263 37.56 -56.03 9.91
CA ASN A 263 37.48 -57.48 9.92
C ASN A 263 37.22 -57.95 11.35
N ALA A 264 36.24 -58.84 11.44
CA ALA A 264 35.71 -59.44 12.65
C ALA A 264 36.82 -59.81 13.67
N ALA A 265 36.78 -59.14 14.82
CA ALA A 265 37.31 -59.69 16.06
C ALA A 265 36.12 -59.97 16.98
N THR A 266 35.82 -61.26 17.08
CA THR A 266 34.84 -61.91 17.95
C THR A 266 34.83 -61.32 19.35
N LYS A 267 33.68 -60.83 19.82
CA LYS A 267 33.44 -60.54 21.24
C LYS A 267 32.23 -61.33 21.78
N PRO A 268 32.32 -61.85 23.01
CA PRO A 268 31.40 -62.82 23.61
C PRO A 268 30.10 -62.18 24.10
N PRO A 269 29.07 -62.99 24.42
CA PRO A 269 27.76 -62.51 24.83
C PRO A 269 27.78 -61.95 26.25
N SER A 270 27.21 -60.77 26.45
CA SER A 270 26.96 -60.27 27.80
C SER A 270 25.65 -59.48 27.90
N VAL A 271 24.68 -60.17 28.52
CA VAL A 271 23.77 -59.73 29.58
C VAL A 271 22.81 -58.57 29.28
N GLU A 272 21.53 -58.95 29.21
CA GLU A 272 20.34 -58.11 29.37
C GLU A 272 20.42 -57.23 30.62
N GLN A 273 20.21 -55.93 30.45
CA GLN A 273 19.70 -55.07 31.52
C GLN A 273 18.53 -54.24 30.99
N THR A 274 17.34 -54.72 31.31
CA THR A 274 16.09 -53.96 31.39
C THR A 274 16.22 -52.85 32.43
N ALA A 275 16.03 -51.60 32.03
CA ALA A 275 15.76 -50.51 32.96
C ALA A 275 14.62 -49.61 32.44
N ASN A 276 13.56 -49.65 33.23
CA ASN A 276 12.39 -48.80 33.26
C ASN A 276 12.70 -47.31 33.04
N ASN A 277 11.90 -46.64 32.21
CA ASN A 277 11.82 -45.18 32.21
C ASN A 277 10.37 -44.74 32.41
N VAL A 278 10.08 -44.36 33.66
CA VAL A 278 8.81 -43.85 34.16
C VAL A 278 8.89 -42.32 34.21
N GLY A 279 7.89 -41.66 33.61
CA GLY A 279 7.26 -40.46 34.13
C GLY A 279 8.03 -39.14 34.06
N ASN A 280 7.54 -38.23 33.21
CA ASN A 280 7.27 -36.84 33.63
C ASN A 280 6.44 -36.11 32.57
N GLN A 281 5.14 -35.97 32.82
CA GLN A 281 4.29 -34.95 32.20
C GLN A 281 4.08 -33.81 33.19
N PRO A 282 4.29 -32.54 32.79
CA PRO A 282 3.77 -31.41 33.56
C PRO A 282 2.40 -30.99 33.03
N SER A 283 1.39 -31.14 33.89
CA SER A 283 0.05 -30.57 33.75
C SER A 283 0.12 -29.04 33.86
N ARG A 284 -0.24 -28.32 32.81
CA ARG A 284 -0.38 -26.85 32.82
C ARG A 284 -1.85 -26.49 32.62
N GLY A 285 -2.58 -26.36 33.73
CA GLY A 285 -3.89 -25.72 33.75
C GLY A 285 -3.72 -24.20 33.63
N GLN A 286 -4.23 -23.62 32.55
CA GLN A 286 -4.47 -22.18 32.47
C GLN A 286 -5.96 -21.94 32.63
N GLN A 287 -6.33 -21.34 33.77
CA GLN A 287 -7.62 -20.71 33.97
C GLN A 287 -7.72 -19.50 33.03
N ILE A 288 -8.73 -19.52 32.17
CA ILE A 288 -9.09 -18.42 31.28
C ILE A 288 -9.79 -17.36 32.14
N VAL A 289 -9.15 -16.20 32.29
CA VAL A 289 -9.79 -14.97 32.78
C VAL A 289 -10.75 -14.51 31.69
N LYS A 290 -12.04 -14.75 31.90
CA LYS A 290 -13.13 -14.05 31.22
C LYS A 290 -13.32 -12.74 31.98
N ASP A 291 -13.04 -11.61 31.33
CA ASP A 291 -13.73 -10.32 31.47
C ASP A 291 -12.84 -9.16 31.00
N ALA A 292 -13.11 -8.67 29.78
CA ALA A 292 -12.69 -7.34 29.34
C ALA A 292 -13.58 -6.84 28.16
N PRO A 293 -14.78 -6.27 28.43
CA PRO A 293 -15.67 -5.79 27.36
C PRO A 293 -15.46 -4.32 26.96
N GLN A 294 -14.64 -3.53 27.65
CA GLN A 294 -14.73 -2.05 27.54
C GLN A 294 -13.73 -1.38 26.57
N PHE A 295 -12.64 -2.04 26.16
CA PHE A 295 -11.62 -1.43 25.28
C PHE A 295 -11.81 -1.70 23.78
N ARG A 296 -12.78 -2.55 23.41
CA ARG A 296 -13.08 -2.89 22.01
C ARG A 296 -13.66 -1.69 21.24
N THR A 297 -14.36 -0.81 21.95
CA THR A 297 -15.18 0.25 21.36
C THR A 297 -14.36 1.43 20.84
N ALA A 298 -13.27 1.83 21.50
CA ALA A 298 -12.50 3.01 21.07
C ALA A 298 -11.69 2.78 19.78
N TYR A 299 -11.10 1.58 19.63
CA TYR A 299 -10.36 1.23 18.41
C TYR A 299 -11.30 0.92 17.25
N GLN A 300 -12.43 0.24 17.48
CA GLN A 300 -13.43 0.04 16.42
C GLN A 300 -14.13 1.36 16.04
N ALA A 301 -14.44 2.26 16.98
CA ALA A 301 -15.11 3.54 16.70
C ALA A 301 -14.24 4.50 15.87
N PHE A 302 -12.92 4.54 16.11
CA PHE A 302 -12.00 5.29 15.26
C PHE A 302 -12.03 4.80 13.80
N TRP A 303 -12.11 3.48 13.57
CA TRP A 303 -12.04 2.91 12.22
C TRP A 303 -13.40 2.74 11.52
N SER A 304 -14.51 2.54 12.25
CA SER A 304 -15.86 2.49 11.66
C SER A 304 -16.32 3.85 11.13
N THR A 305 -15.80 4.95 11.68
CA THR A 305 -16.10 6.32 11.21
C THR A 305 -15.37 6.66 9.91
N VAL A 306 -14.24 5.99 9.61
CA VAL A 306 -13.40 6.26 8.43
C VAL A 306 -13.82 5.42 7.19
N LEU A 307 -14.60 4.34 7.37
CA LEU A 307 -14.90 3.36 6.32
C LEU A 307 -16.36 2.85 6.38
N HIS A 308 -17.36 3.74 6.27
CA HIS A 308 -18.75 3.29 6.07
C HIS A 308 -18.99 2.90 4.58
N PRO A 309 -19.47 1.68 4.29
CA PRO A 309 -19.69 1.19 2.92
C PRO A 309 -21.03 1.62 2.29
N GLU A 310 -21.87 2.40 2.99
CA GLU A 310 -23.17 2.88 2.45
C GLU A 310 -23.22 4.38 2.17
N THR A 311 -22.08 5.07 2.14
CA THR A 311 -22.03 6.44 1.62
C THR A 311 -22.28 6.39 0.12
N VAL A 312 -23.53 6.61 -0.28
CA VAL A 312 -23.88 6.90 -1.67
C VAL A 312 -23.12 8.19 -2.03
N PHE A 313 -21.98 8.02 -2.68
CA PHE A 313 -21.26 9.13 -3.30
C PHE A 313 -22.17 9.68 -4.39
N LEU A 314 -22.86 10.79 -4.08
CA LEU A 314 -23.49 11.60 -5.10
C LEU A 314 -22.41 11.98 -6.12
N PRO A 315 -22.71 11.93 -7.43
CA PRO A 315 -21.75 12.29 -8.46
C PRO A 315 -21.26 13.71 -8.21
N ASN A 316 -20.00 13.77 -7.87
CA ASN A 316 -19.31 14.96 -7.44
C ASN A 316 -19.16 15.88 -8.68
N PRO A 317 -19.75 17.09 -8.72
CA PRO A 317 -19.56 17.98 -9.86
C PRO A 317 -18.06 18.30 -10.01
N PRO A 318 -17.57 18.55 -11.24
CA PRO A 318 -16.15 18.76 -11.48
C PRO A 318 -15.64 19.98 -10.68
N LEU A 319 -14.38 19.91 -10.22
CA LEU A 319 -13.81 20.81 -9.19
C LEU A 319 -13.86 22.31 -9.57
N ASN A 320 -13.96 22.60 -10.86
CA ASN A 320 -14.09 23.91 -11.49
C ASN A 320 -15.52 24.49 -11.42
N GLU A 321 -16.56 23.69 -11.21
CA GLU A 321 -17.94 24.17 -10.96
C GLU A 321 -18.24 24.43 -9.49
N ARG A 322 -17.45 23.87 -8.56
CA ARG A 322 -17.68 23.96 -7.11
C ARG A 322 -17.40 25.33 -6.49
N LEU A 323 -16.58 26.16 -7.16
CA LEU A 323 -16.03 27.39 -6.60
C LEU A 323 -16.09 28.52 -7.64
N ARG A 324 -17.28 28.76 -8.23
CA ARG A 324 -17.48 29.93 -9.08
C ARG A 324 -17.32 31.20 -8.22
N PRO A 325 -16.62 32.24 -8.72
CA PRO A 325 -16.53 33.52 -8.02
C PRO A 325 -17.92 34.10 -7.81
N TYR A 326 -18.19 34.49 -6.57
CA TYR A 326 -19.44 35.16 -6.20
C TYR A 326 -19.57 36.51 -6.89
N GLY A 327 -20.80 36.84 -7.30
CA GLY A 327 -21.20 38.22 -7.57
C GLY A 327 -21.12 39.02 -6.27
N GLN A 328 -20.41 40.15 -6.32
CA GLN A 328 -19.87 40.92 -5.20
C GLN A 328 -20.91 41.63 -4.28
N GLY A 329 -22.14 41.12 -4.15
CA GLY A 329 -23.25 41.88 -3.55
C GLY A 329 -24.13 41.18 -2.49
N ALA A 330 -23.85 39.94 -2.07
CA ALA A 330 -24.81 39.15 -1.27
C ALA A 330 -24.37 38.74 0.15
N LEU A 331 -23.21 39.17 0.66
CA LEU A 331 -22.50 38.46 1.75
C LEU A 331 -22.70 38.95 3.19
N ALA A 332 -23.47 40.00 3.48
CA ALA A 332 -23.50 40.51 4.86
C ALA A 332 -24.58 39.88 5.77
N ASN A 333 -25.54 39.11 5.25
CA ASN A 333 -26.69 38.66 6.02
C ASN A 333 -27.26 37.31 5.55
N GLU A 334 -26.45 36.28 5.30
CA GLU A 334 -27.03 34.93 5.31
C GLU A 334 -27.28 34.54 6.78
N PRO A 335 -28.54 34.49 7.27
CA PRO A 335 -28.81 33.89 8.57
C PRO A 335 -28.32 32.45 8.52
N THR A 336 -27.92 31.89 9.66
CA THR A 336 -27.44 30.51 9.86
C THR A 336 -28.48 29.41 9.53
N ARG A 337 -29.45 29.72 8.65
CA ARG A 337 -30.65 28.95 8.28
C ARG A 337 -31.45 28.44 9.48
N GLY A 338 -31.27 29.10 10.64
CA GLY A 338 -31.91 28.72 11.89
C GLY A 338 -31.25 27.54 12.61
N TYR A 339 -30.09 27.07 12.17
CA TYR A 339 -29.36 26.00 12.85
C TYR A 339 -28.65 26.52 14.11
N PRO A 340 -28.64 25.75 15.22
CA PRO A 340 -27.86 26.09 16.40
C PRO A 340 -26.37 26.23 16.08
N ALA A 341 -25.71 27.22 16.71
CA ALA A 341 -24.29 27.53 16.50
C ALA A 341 -23.35 26.32 16.63
N LYS A 342 -23.65 25.39 17.54
CA LYS A 342 -22.86 24.19 17.83
C LYS A 342 -23.22 22.96 16.98
N THR A 343 -24.07 23.12 15.97
CA THR A 343 -24.42 22.02 15.08
C THR A 343 -23.24 21.71 14.17
N LEU A 344 -22.86 20.45 14.05
CA LEU A 344 -21.81 20.02 13.13
C LEU A 344 -22.26 20.21 11.69
N LEU A 345 -21.43 20.83 10.87
CA LEU A 345 -21.75 21.09 9.46
C LEU A 345 -21.92 19.80 8.65
N ARG A 346 -21.11 18.77 8.94
CA ARG A 346 -21.20 17.45 8.26
C ARG A 346 -22.55 16.76 8.45
N ASP A 347 -23.23 17.00 9.58
CA ASP A 347 -24.54 16.42 9.86
C ASP A 347 -25.66 17.08 9.04
N LEU A 348 -25.36 18.20 8.37
CA LEU A 348 -26.30 18.99 7.56
C LEU A 348 -26.20 18.68 6.07
N ALA A 349 -25.38 17.70 5.67
CA ALA A 349 -25.17 17.29 4.27
C ALA A 349 -26.48 17.01 3.53
N GLY A 350 -27.44 16.33 4.19
CA GLY A 350 -28.72 15.95 3.60
C GLY A 350 -29.71 17.11 3.40
N VAL A 351 -29.40 18.32 3.89
CA VAL A 351 -30.28 19.49 3.78
C VAL A 351 -29.83 20.46 2.69
N ILE A 352 -28.62 20.26 2.15
CA ILE A 352 -28.07 21.10 1.09
C ILE A 352 -28.49 20.57 -0.28
N ARG A 353 -28.99 21.46 -1.14
CA ARG A 353 -29.29 21.11 -2.53
C ARG A 353 -28.01 21.13 -3.36
N ASP A 354 -27.95 20.32 -4.40
CA ASP A 354 -26.78 20.26 -5.29
C ASP A 354 -26.50 21.59 -6.00
N ASP A 355 -27.56 22.36 -6.28
CA ASP A 355 -27.51 23.69 -6.91
C ASP A 355 -27.33 24.85 -5.91
N ASP A 356 -27.17 24.55 -4.62
CA ASP A 356 -26.99 25.56 -3.59
C ASP A 356 -25.52 25.95 -3.48
N TYR A 357 -25.18 27.13 -3.95
CA TYR A 357 -23.80 27.64 -3.92
C TYR A 357 -23.51 28.52 -2.70
N SER A 358 -24.45 28.65 -1.75
CA SER A 358 -24.28 29.52 -0.58
C SER A 358 -23.02 29.19 0.23
N LEU A 359 -22.47 30.18 0.96
CA LEU A 359 -21.31 29.96 1.84
C LEU A 359 -21.59 28.81 2.80
N PHE A 360 -22.79 28.75 3.34
CA PHE A 360 -23.25 27.65 4.19
C PHE A 360 -23.17 26.29 3.48
N ALA A 361 -23.69 26.18 2.26
CA ALA A 361 -23.65 24.97 1.46
C ALA A 361 -22.21 24.55 1.12
N GLN A 362 -21.34 25.51 0.80
CA GLN A 362 -19.92 25.24 0.57
C GLN A 362 -19.21 24.77 1.84
N ALA A 363 -19.49 25.38 2.98
CA ALA A 363 -18.91 24.98 4.27
C ALA A 363 -19.33 23.57 4.69
N VAL A 364 -20.61 23.20 4.46
CA VAL A 364 -21.08 21.83 4.63
C VAL A 364 -20.29 20.89 3.72
N ARG A 365 -20.11 21.21 2.43
CA ARG A 365 -19.32 20.37 1.50
C ARG A 365 -17.86 20.24 1.92
N ILE A 366 -17.22 21.31 2.38
CA ILE A 366 -15.84 21.31 2.88
C ILE A 366 -15.73 20.40 4.11
N SER A 367 -16.69 20.45 5.03
CA SER A 367 -16.69 19.60 6.22
C SER A 367 -16.81 18.10 5.91
N LEU A 368 -17.19 17.73 4.68
CA LEU A 368 -17.28 16.35 4.19
C LEU A 368 -16.02 15.91 3.42
N GLU A 369 -15.06 16.81 3.18
CA GLU A 369 -13.83 16.44 2.48
C GLU A 369 -12.99 15.48 3.34
N PRO A 370 -12.32 14.48 2.74
CA PRO A 370 -11.63 13.42 3.50
C PRO A 370 -10.60 13.92 4.50
N ASP A 371 -9.90 15.01 4.18
CA ASP A 371 -8.91 15.67 5.04
C ASP A 371 -9.54 16.52 6.15
N GLN A 372 -10.85 16.83 6.03
CA GLN A 372 -11.62 17.62 7.00
C GLN A 372 -12.44 16.76 7.97
N LEU A 373 -12.58 15.45 7.72
CA LEU A 373 -13.39 14.54 8.56
C LEU A 373 -12.93 14.46 10.04
N GLY A 374 -11.68 14.80 10.33
CA GLY A 374 -11.14 14.86 11.70
C GLY A 374 -11.39 16.18 12.44
N ILE A 375 -12.03 17.16 11.79
CA ILE A 375 -12.28 18.49 12.33
C ILE A 375 -13.78 18.65 12.57
N ASP A 376 -14.16 19.04 13.78
CA ASP A 376 -15.54 19.28 14.17
C ASP A 376 -15.99 20.68 13.78
N TRP A 377 -16.10 20.91 12.48
CA TRP A 377 -16.62 22.16 11.93
C TRP A 377 -18.07 22.37 12.36
N VAL A 378 -18.34 23.46 13.07
CA VAL A 378 -19.70 23.83 13.52
C VAL A 378 -20.21 25.09 12.81
N VAL A 379 -21.51 25.34 12.90
CA VAL A 379 -22.18 26.48 12.23
C VAL A 379 -21.57 27.85 12.61
N GLU A 380 -21.06 28.03 13.82
CA GLU A 380 -20.35 29.28 14.19
C GLU A 380 -18.99 29.46 13.50
N ASP A 381 -18.39 28.39 12.95
CA ASP A 381 -17.09 28.45 12.26
C ASP A 381 -17.18 28.95 10.82
N LEU A 382 -18.38 29.30 10.32
CA LEU A 382 -18.59 29.72 8.93
C LEU A 382 -17.66 30.86 8.50
N GLY A 383 -17.37 31.82 9.39
CA GLY A 383 -16.45 32.91 9.08
C GLY A 383 -14.98 32.47 8.92
N ILE A 384 -14.57 31.40 9.62
CA ILE A 384 -13.23 30.81 9.44
C ILE A 384 -13.17 30.11 8.09
N ILE A 385 -14.21 29.33 7.75
CA ILE A 385 -14.28 28.60 6.49
C ILE A 385 -14.33 29.55 5.29
N GLU A 386 -15.04 30.69 5.41
CA GLU A 386 -15.03 31.75 4.40
C GLU A 386 -13.61 32.22 4.08
N GLY A 387 -12.82 32.53 5.11
CA GLY A 387 -11.41 32.93 4.95
C GLY A 387 -10.55 31.86 4.27
N LEU A 388 -10.81 30.56 4.54
CA LEU A 388 -10.12 29.46 3.87
C LEU A 388 -10.49 29.35 2.39
N VAL A 389 -11.77 29.53 2.05
CA VAL A 389 -12.25 29.52 0.66
C VAL A 389 -11.65 30.71 -0.12
N GLU A 390 -11.61 31.89 0.48
CA GLU A 390 -10.99 33.07 -0.12
C GLU A 390 -9.48 32.87 -0.36
N LEU A 391 -8.76 32.30 0.60
CA LEU A 391 -7.33 32.00 0.47
C LEU A 391 -7.06 31.00 -0.66
N GLY A 392 -7.88 29.95 -0.76
CA GLY A 392 -7.80 28.97 -1.84
C GLY A 392 -8.06 29.58 -3.22
N ASN A 393 -9.03 30.50 -3.31
CA ASN A 393 -9.33 31.23 -4.54
C ASN A 393 -8.20 32.18 -4.95
N HIS A 394 -7.53 32.83 -3.97
CA HIS A 394 -6.37 33.66 -4.24
C HIS A 394 -5.19 32.88 -4.80
N GLN A 395 -4.85 31.73 -4.20
CA GLN A 395 -3.77 30.87 -4.69
C GLN A 395 -4.00 30.40 -6.12
N ARG A 396 -5.25 30.08 -6.49
CA ARG A 396 -5.61 29.68 -7.86
C ARG A 396 -5.60 30.81 -8.88
N ARG A 397 -5.80 32.06 -8.47
CA ARG A 397 -5.69 33.23 -9.38
C ARG A 397 -4.23 33.64 -9.63
N SER A 398 -3.33 33.25 -8.73
CA SER A 398 -1.90 33.56 -8.82
C SER A 398 -1.07 32.45 -9.48
N ALA A 399 -1.65 31.26 -9.66
CA ALA A 399 -1.12 30.17 -10.46
C ALA A 399 -1.71 30.23 -11.87
#